data_AF-A0A662WKK6-F1
#
_entry.id   AF-A0A662WKK6-F1
#
_cell.length_a   1.000
_cell.length_b   1.000
_cell.length_c   1.000
_cell.angle_alpha   90.00
_cell.angle_beta   90.00
_cell.angle_gamma   90.00
#
_symmetry.space_group_name_H-M   'P 1'
#
loop_
_entity.id
_entity.type
_entity.pdbx_description
1 polymer ?
#
loop_
_entity_poly.entity_id
_entity_poly.type
_entity_poly.pdbx_seq_one_letter_code
_entity_poly.pdbx_strand_id
1 'polypeptide(L)'
;MHLMVPIRFVVPKDDELWPRATWGYQLGKQAAWLRKQRRGGGVIPSFALADLEDMDFAWGNNQYRWDHFIFPALRRFFELHGHTNVPAIFHVPKGDVDWPERLWGRRLGGTVSNMRKRHDYEKQVRANSEELAVMGFCYDSTFYDRNWREKVLPALKAYHEAYRHCRVWSSFVVPGEPQWSVTARGLKLGVVVSDMRSKGIYADQATRDKLELQELGFIWDRSDWEWKERILPSMETFSDAFGHCRVPINFAVPSDASWSKQAHGLKLGRVMADIRSKKTYFDQIVRSTDHLASLGFEWKIPPSKWEQIVEPLLVRYEHL
;
A
#
# COMPACT_ATOMS: atom_id res chain seq x y z
N MET A 1 11.62 30.62 -15.57
CA MET A 1 12.96 30.38 -14.97
C MET A 1 12.79 30.30 -13.46
N HIS A 2 13.62 29.55 -12.72
CA HIS A 2 13.53 29.47 -11.25
C HIS A 2 14.92 29.60 -10.61
N LEU A 3 15.02 30.22 -9.44
CA LEU A 3 16.29 30.46 -8.74
C LEU A 3 16.75 29.29 -7.85
N MET A 4 16.25 28.08 -8.10
CA MET A 4 16.86 26.85 -7.57
C MET A 4 18.16 26.53 -8.30
N VAL A 5 19.21 27.32 -8.08
CA VAL A 5 20.54 27.09 -8.67
C VAL A 5 21.14 25.79 -8.11
N PRO A 6 21.44 24.79 -8.96
CA PRO A 6 22.09 23.54 -8.55
C PRO A 6 23.50 23.81 -8.02
N ILE A 7 23.95 23.07 -7.00
CA ILE A 7 25.28 23.27 -6.40
C ILE A 7 26.44 23.09 -7.41
N ARG A 8 26.24 22.23 -8.40
CA ARG A 8 27.22 21.94 -9.47
C ARG A 8 27.13 22.91 -10.65
N PHE A 9 26.21 23.87 -10.62
CA PHE A 9 26.07 24.81 -11.71
C PHE A 9 27.30 25.73 -11.78
N VAL A 10 27.93 25.69 -12.95
CA VAL A 10 29.05 26.55 -13.34
C VAL A 10 28.58 27.29 -14.56
N VAL A 11 28.79 28.61 -14.58
CA VAL A 11 28.45 29.42 -15.75
C VAL A 11 29.18 28.84 -16.97
N PRO A 12 28.45 28.43 -18.03
CA PRO A 12 29.05 27.83 -19.21
C PRO A 12 30.10 28.75 -19.84
N LYS A 13 31.12 28.15 -20.44
CA LYS A 13 32.05 28.87 -21.32
C LYS A 13 31.43 28.94 -22.70
N ASP A 14 31.71 30.02 -23.44
CA ASP A 14 31.30 30.19 -24.84
C ASP A 14 29.78 30.26 -25.04
N ASP A 15 29.03 30.56 -23.98
CA ASP A 15 27.60 30.86 -24.03
C ASP A 15 27.39 32.37 -23.92
N GLU A 16 26.94 32.98 -25.01
CA GLU A 16 26.72 34.43 -25.12
C GLU A 16 25.56 34.93 -24.24
N LEU A 17 24.72 34.03 -23.71
CA LEU A 17 23.70 34.40 -22.72
C LEU A 17 24.32 34.84 -21.37
N TRP A 18 25.61 34.58 -21.16
CA TRP A 18 26.33 34.93 -19.95
C TRP A 18 27.46 35.93 -20.24
N PRO A 19 27.64 36.99 -19.42
CA PRO A 19 28.76 37.90 -19.58
C PRO A 19 30.08 37.14 -19.52
N ARG A 20 31.00 37.41 -20.47
CA ARG A 20 32.29 36.69 -20.59
C ARG A 20 33.10 36.67 -19.30
N ALA A 21 33.04 37.75 -18.51
CA ALA A 21 33.71 37.86 -17.22
C ALA A 21 33.21 36.84 -16.17
N THR A 22 32.02 36.28 -16.36
CA THR A 22 31.39 35.31 -15.45
C THR A 22 31.59 33.87 -15.89
N TRP A 23 32.18 33.61 -17.06
CA TRP A 23 32.39 32.24 -17.56
C TRP A 23 33.27 31.42 -16.61
N GLY A 24 32.84 30.19 -16.32
CA GLY A 24 33.50 29.33 -15.33
C GLY A 24 33.20 29.69 -13.88
N TYR A 25 32.41 30.73 -13.60
CA TYR A 25 32.02 31.12 -12.25
C TYR A 25 31.15 30.05 -11.60
N GLN A 26 31.50 29.68 -10.37
CA GLN A 26 30.86 28.61 -9.60
C GLN A 26 29.58 29.12 -8.92
N LEU A 27 28.63 29.65 -9.70
CA LEU A 27 27.40 30.25 -9.19
C LEU A 27 26.61 29.29 -8.29
N GLY A 28 26.62 27.99 -8.59
CA GLY A 28 26.02 26.95 -7.75
C GLY A 28 26.60 26.86 -6.34
N LYS A 29 27.93 26.99 -6.21
CA LYS A 29 28.61 27.01 -4.90
C LYS A 29 28.29 28.29 -4.13
N GLN A 30 28.16 29.41 -4.83
CA GLN A 30 27.84 30.71 -4.23
C GLN A 30 26.39 30.73 -3.72
N ALA A 31 25.43 30.26 -4.52
CA ALA A 31 24.07 30.07 -4.07
C ALA A 31 23.98 29.10 -2.86
N ALA A 32 24.76 28.02 -2.85
CA ALA A 32 24.82 27.11 -1.70
C ALA A 32 25.44 27.77 -0.45
N TRP A 33 26.45 28.62 -0.62
CA TRP A 33 27.04 29.40 0.45
C TRP A 33 26.05 30.40 1.05
N LEU A 34 25.31 31.17 0.22
CA LEU A 34 24.26 32.09 0.68
C LEU A 34 23.21 31.36 1.53
N ARG A 35 22.73 30.20 1.06
CA ARG A 35 21.79 29.35 1.82
C ARG A 35 22.37 28.89 3.16
N LYS A 36 23.68 28.62 3.24
CA LYS A 36 24.35 28.25 4.49
C LYS A 36 24.42 29.43 5.45
N GLN A 37 24.75 30.64 4.96
CA GLN A 37 24.79 31.84 5.79
C GLN A 37 23.42 32.15 6.40
N ARG A 38 22.35 32.19 5.60
CA ARG A 38 20.98 32.44 6.09
C ARG A 38 20.53 31.45 7.17
N ARG A 39 20.88 30.16 7.05
CA ARG A 39 20.56 29.14 8.07
C ARG A 39 21.40 29.26 9.33
N GLY A 40 22.65 29.68 9.21
CA GLY A 40 23.60 29.76 10.33
C GLY A 40 23.61 31.10 11.06
N GLY A 41 22.69 32.02 10.72
CA GLY A 41 22.71 33.39 11.27
C GLY A 41 23.90 34.23 10.78
N GLY A 42 24.49 33.85 9.65
CA GLY A 42 25.61 34.56 9.06
C GLY A 42 25.21 35.92 8.49
N VAL A 43 26.19 36.82 8.37
CA VAL A 43 25.96 38.19 7.87
C VAL A 43 25.91 38.17 6.35
N ILE A 44 24.72 38.43 5.79
CA ILE A 44 24.52 38.75 4.38
C ILE A 44 24.32 40.27 4.32
N PRO A 45 25.08 41.01 3.47
CA PRO A 45 24.88 42.44 3.33
C PRO A 45 23.42 42.79 2.99
N SER A 46 22.89 43.86 3.59
CA SER A 46 21.47 44.22 3.47
C SER A 46 21.02 44.47 2.03
N PHE A 47 21.85 45.12 1.22
CA PHE A 47 21.56 45.35 -0.20
C PHE A 47 21.38 44.02 -0.96
N ALA A 48 22.28 43.06 -0.75
CA ALA A 48 22.21 41.77 -1.40
C ALA A 48 21.03 40.95 -0.91
N LEU A 49 20.63 41.12 0.35
CA LEU A 49 19.44 40.46 0.88
C LEU A 49 18.17 40.98 0.21
N ALA A 50 18.03 42.30 0.09
CA ALA A 50 16.90 42.93 -0.57
C ALA A 50 16.78 42.46 -2.03
N ASP A 51 17.89 42.46 -2.77
CA ASP A 51 17.92 41.98 -4.16
C ASP A 51 17.52 40.49 -4.25
N LEU A 52 18.03 39.64 -3.36
CA LEU A 52 17.70 38.22 -3.34
C LEU A 52 16.24 37.94 -2.95
N GLU A 53 15.64 38.80 -2.13
CA GLU A 53 14.22 38.72 -1.78
C GLU A 53 13.33 39.18 -2.95
N ASP A 54 13.68 40.28 -3.63
CA ASP A 54 12.97 40.76 -4.83
C ASP A 54 13.01 39.76 -5.99
N MET A 55 14.16 39.09 -6.17
CA MET A 55 14.32 38.06 -7.18
C MET A 55 13.66 36.73 -6.83
N ASP A 56 13.07 36.60 -5.64
CA ASP A 56 12.46 35.35 -5.15
C ASP A 56 13.48 34.20 -5.11
N PHE A 57 14.62 34.45 -4.46
CA PHE A 57 15.70 33.47 -4.35
C PHE A 57 15.30 32.25 -3.53
N ALA A 58 15.57 31.05 -4.07
CA ALA A 58 15.27 29.79 -3.41
C ALA A 58 16.21 29.50 -2.23
N TRP A 59 15.91 30.08 -1.06
CA TRP A 59 16.62 29.86 0.20
C TRP A 59 16.52 28.40 0.69
N GLY A 60 15.31 27.84 0.61
CA GLY A 60 15.01 26.46 0.94
C GLY A 60 14.44 25.74 -0.26
N ASN A 61 15.11 24.68 -0.74
CA ASN A 61 14.66 23.94 -1.92
C ASN A 61 13.25 23.34 -1.74
N ASN A 62 12.92 22.86 -0.54
CA ASN A 62 11.60 22.29 -0.27
C ASN A 62 10.53 23.38 -0.15
N GLN A 63 10.83 24.49 0.52
CA GLN A 63 9.90 25.61 0.67
C GLN A 63 9.60 26.24 -0.70
N TYR A 64 10.64 26.55 -1.48
CA TYR A 64 10.50 27.06 -2.83
C TYR A 64 9.71 26.09 -3.74
N ARG A 65 9.99 24.79 -3.67
CA ARG A 65 9.21 23.82 -4.45
C ARG A 65 7.74 23.78 -4.04
N TRP A 66 7.47 23.91 -2.75
CA TRP A 66 6.13 23.95 -2.22
C TRP A 66 5.36 25.16 -2.73
N ASP A 67 5.92 26.36 -2.51
CA ASP A 67 5.27 27.63 -2.80
C ASP A 67 5.06 27.85 -4.31
N HIS A 68 6.02 27.44 -5.14
CA HIS A 68 5.99 27.74 -6.58
C HIS A 68 5.36 26.62 -7.43
N PHE A 69 5.39 25.38 -6.95
CA PHE A 69 5.02 24.23 -7.76
C PHE A 69 3.98 23.33 -7.12
N ILE A 70 4.21 22.82 -5.91
CA ILE A 70 3.38 21.75 -5.34
C ILE A 70 2.04 22.32 -4.91
N PHE A 71 2.07 23.38 -4.10
CA PHE A 71 0.87 23.95 -3.52
C PHE A 71 -0.02 24.65 -4.56
N PRO A 72 0.53 25.47 -5.50
CA PRO A 72 -0.27 26.01 -6.60
C PRO A 72 -0.87 24.93 -7.50
N ALA A 73 -0.13 23.86 -7.78
CA ALA A 73 -0.65 22.75 -8.59
C ALA A 73 -1.74 21.98 -7.86
N LEU A 74 -1.61 21.78 -6.55
CA LEU A 74 -2.63 21.14 -5.72
C LEU A 74 -3.91 21.98 -5.64
N ARG A 75 -3.79 23.30 -5.45
CA ARG A 75 -4.92 24.24 -5.45
C ARG A 75 -5.63 24.21 -6.79
N ARG A 76 -4.88 24.28 -7.90
CA ARG A 76 -5.48 24.23 -9.23
C ARG A 76 -6.16 22.89 -9.52
N PHE A 77 -5.56 21.78 -9.09
CA PHE A 77 -6.20 20.47 -9.18
C PHE A 77 -7.53 20.44 -8.43
N PHE A 78 -7.57 21.00 -7.22
CA PHE A 78 -8.79 21.09 -6.41
C PHE A 78 -9.86 21.96 -7.08
N GLU A 79 -9.50 23.11 -7.64
CA GLU A 79 -10.43 23.97 -8.40
C GLU A 79 -11.04 23.25 -9.60
N LEU A 80 -10.25 22.47 -10.34
CA LEU A 80 -10.70 21.76 -11.55
C LEU A 80 -11.53 20.50 -11.24
N HIS A 81 -11.24 19.81 -10.14
CA HIS A 81 -11.81 18.49 -9.85
C HIS A 81 -12.68 18.44 -8.58
N GLY A 82 -12.74 19.51 -7.80
CA GLY A 82 -13.47 19.57 -6.53
C GLY A 82 -12.90 18.71 -5.40
N HIS A 83 -11.73 18.09 -5.60
CA HIS A 83 -11.08 17.22 -4.61
C HIS A 83 -9.55 17.19 -4.79
N THR A 84 -8.82 16.77 -3.76
CA THR A 84 -7.35 16.64 -3.77
C THR A 84 -6.86 15.21 -4.06
N ASN A 85 -7.72 14.35 -4.61
CA ASN A 85 -7.39 12.95 -4.93
C ASN A 85 -6.57 12.80 -6.22
N VAL A 86 -5.37 13.39 -6.23
CA VAL A 86 -4.47 13.35 -7.39
C VAL A 86 -4.01 11.90 -7.65
N PRO A 87 -4.25 11.31 -8.83
CA PRO A 87 -3.75 9.98 -9.19
C PRO A 87 -2.23 9.93 -9.15
N ALA A 88 -1.61 8.84 -8.67
CA ALA A 88 -0.14 8.76 -8.53
C ALA A 88 0.62 8.96 -9.84
N ILE A 89 0.03 8.58 -10.98
CA ILE A 89 0.61 8.76 -12.32
C ILE A 89 0.32 10.12 -12.95
N PHE A 90 -0.42 11.00 -12.27
CA PHE A 90 -0.85 12.27 -12.84
C PHE A 90 0.34 13.22 -13.02
N HIS A 91 0.44 13.74 -14.24
CA HIS A 91 1.28 14.87 -14.60
C HIS A 91 0.40 16.01 -15.01
N VAL A 92 0.81 17.23 -14.66
CA VAL A 92 0.17 18.43 -15.19
C VAL A 92 0.31 18.41 -16.73
N PRO A 93 -0.79 18.49 -17.50
CA PRO A 93 -0.73 18.48 -18.95
C PRO A 93 0.13 19.64 -19.48
N LYS A 94 0.84 19.42 -20.58
CA LYS A 94 1.58 20.49 -21.27
C LYS A 94 0.67 21.17 -22.29
N GLY A 95 0.72 22.49 -22.38
CA GLY A 95 -0.10 23.26 -23.32
C GLY A 95 -1.54 23.48 -22.86
N ASP A 96 -1.92 22.97 -21.69
CA ASP A 96 -3.27 23.13 -21.16
C ASP A 96 -3.40 24.50 -20.47
N VAL A 97 -4.29 25.31 -21.01
CA VAL A 97 -4.56 26.70 -20.56
C VAL A 97 -5.16 26.74 -19.16
N ASP A 98 -5.78 25.65 -18.71
CA ASP A 98 -6.26 25.55 -17.34
C ASP A 98 -5.11 25.44 -16.35
N TRP A 99 -3.88 25.18 -16.78
CA TRP A 99 -2.73 25.07 -15.89
C TRP A 99 -1.72 26.19 -16.15
N PRO A 100 -1.20 26.85 -15.10
CA PRO A 100 -0.06 27.75 -15.24
C PRO A 100 1.12 27.04 -15.92
N GLU A 101 1.70 27.66 -16.95
CA GLU A 101 2.77 27.09 -17.78
C GLU A 101 3.94 26.54 -16.94
N ARG A 102 4.30 27.24 -15.85
CA ARG A 102 5.37 26.82 -14.93
C ARG A 102 5.13 25.46 -14.26
N LEU A 103 3.89 24.97 -14.25
CA LEU A 103 3.46 23.71 -13.66
C LEU A 103 3.43 22.57 -14.67
N TRP A 104 3.42 22.86 -15.97
CA TRP A 104 3.31 21.86 -17.04
C TRP A 104 4.38 20.75 -16.95
N GLY A 105 3.93 19.52 -17.15
CA GLY A 105 4.76 18.31 -17.10
C GLY A 105 5.18 17.87 -15.69
N ARG A 106 4.82 18.59 -14.62
CA ARG A 106 5.19 18.21 -13.25
C ARG A 106 4.41 16.99 -12.78
N ARG A 107 5.12 16.09 -12.09
CA ARG A 107 4.58 14.86 -11.48
C ARG A 107 3.83 15.12 -10.17
N LEU A 108 2.77 15.93 -10.22
CA LEU A 108 1.99 16.28 -9.02
C LEU A 108 1.47 15.03 -8.32
N GLY A 109 1.00 14.02 -9.07
CA GLY A 109 0.48 12.77 -8.54
C GLY A 109 1.48 12.01 -7.67
N GLY A 110 2.70 11.83 -8.17
CA GLY A 110 3.77 11.17 -7.45
C GLY A 110 4.19 11.95 -6.19
N THR A 111 4.23 13.29 -6.29
CA THR A 111 4.54 14.15 -5.13
C THR A 111 3.47 14.02 -4.04
N VAL A 112 2.19 14.14 -4.38
CA VAL A 112 1.08 13.98 -3.42
C VAL A 112 1.06 12.58 -2.82
N SER A 113 1.34 11.54 -3.60
CA SER A 113 1.46 10.17 -3.08
C SER A 113 2.61 10.03 -2.07
N ASN A 114 3.74 10.70 -2.29
CA ASN A 114 4.87 10.66 -1.35
C ASN A 114 4.59 11.50 -0.09
N MET A 115 3.90 12.62 -0.22
CA MET A 115 3.43 13.41 0.93
C MET A 115 2.56 12.56 1.86
N ARG A 116 1.68 11.71 1.29
CA ARG A 116 0.84 10.78 2.05
C ARG A 116 1.64 9.66 2.71
N LYS A 117 2.46 8.93 1.93
CA LYS A 117 3.12 7.69 2.37
C LYS A 117 4.41 7.88 3.16
N ARG A 118 5.15 8.95 2.89
CA ARG A 118 6.50 9.20 3.40
C ARG A 118 6.58 10.48 4.25
N HIS A 119 5.48 11.20 4.38
CA HIS A 119 5.41 12.50 5.04
C HIS A 119 6.40 13.52 4.43
N ASP A 120 6.63 13.43 3.11
CA ASP A 120 7.39 14.45 2.38
C ASP A 120 6.73 15.83 2.58
N TYR A 121 7.54 16.88 2.75
CA TYR A 121 7.09 18.26 2.97
C TYR A 121 6.27 18.48 4.26
N GLU A 122 6.44 17.65 5.30
CA GLU A 122 5.68 17.74 6.56
C GLU A 122 5.63 19.16 7.16
N LYS A 123 6.77 19.88 7.16
CA LYS A 123 6.82 21.26 7.68
C LYS A 123 5.90 22.20 6.91
N GLN A 124 5.87 22.09 5.59
CA GLN A 124 5.02 22.90 4.72
C GLN A 124 3.55 22.51 4.86
N VAL A 125 3.26 21.20 4.89
CA VAL A 125 1.91 20.68 5.14
C VAL A 125 1.35 21.21 6.46
N ARG A 126 2.18 21.23 7.53
CA ARG A 126 1.79 21.77 8.83
C ARG A 126 1.53 23.28 8.76
N ALA A 127 2.43 24.02 8.11
CA ALA A 127 2.32 25.48 7.95
C ALA A 127 1.07 25.88 7.14
N ASN A 128 0.61 25.05 6.20
CA ASN A 128 -0.57 25.30 5.37
C ASN A 128 -1.77 24.41 5.73
N SER A 129 -1.84 23.93 6.97
CA SER A 129 -2.85 22.95 7.42
C SER A 129 -4.30 23.45 7.30
N GLU A 130 -4.56 24.73 7.54
CA GLU A 130 -5.90 25.33 7.43
C GLU A 130 -6.42 25.29 5.99
N GLU A 131 -5.61 25.75 5.02
CA GLU A 131 -6.01 25.74 3.61
C GLU A 131 -6.11 24.31 3.08
N LEU A 132 -5.22 23.41 3.50
CA LEU A 132 -5.32 21.99 3.19
C LEU A 132 -6.60 21.37 3.76
N ALA A 133 -7.05 21.80 4.94
CA ALA A 133 -8.33 21.36 5.50
C ALA A 133 -9.52 21.86 4.66
N VAL A 134 -9.50 23.12 4.22
CA VAL A 134 -10.54 23.69 3.34
C VAL A 134 -10.62 22.95 2.00
N MET A 135 -9.47 22.64 1.38
CA MET A 135 -9.43 21.84 0.15
C MET A 135 -9.75 20.34 0.37
N GLY A 136 -9.97 19.93 1.62
CA GLY A 136 -10.19 18.54 1.99
C GLY A 136 -9.01 17.64 1.60
N PHE A 137 -7.78 18.08 1.86
CA PHE A 137 -6.57 17.30 1.59
C PHE A 137 -6.62 15.96 2.33
N CYS A 138 -6.78 14.87 1.58
CA CYS A 138 -6.79 13.54 2.18
C CYS A 138 -5.39 13.13 2.61
N TYR A 139 -5.16 13.13 3.92
CA TYR A 139 -4.05 12.44 4.58
C TYR A 139 -4.18 10.93 4.41
N ASP A 140 -3.08 10.19 4.56
CA ASP A 140 -3.01 8.76 4.23
C ASP A 140 -4.14 7.95 4.90
N SER A 141 -4.38 8.20 6.20
CA SER A 141 -5.49 7.59 6.96
C SER A 141 -6.87 7.88 6.32
N THR A 142 -7.17 9.14 6.01
CA THR A 142 -8.45 9.55 5.41
C THR A 142 -8.64 9.08 3.96
N PHE A 143 -7.55 8.89 3.20
CA PHE A 143 -7.60 8.38 1.84
C PHE A 143 -7.91 6.88 1.82
N TYR A 144 -7.27 6.10 2.71
CA TYR A 144 -7.63 4.69 2.89
C TYR A 144 -9.04 4.56 3.47
N ASP A 145 -9.42 5.36 4.47
CA ASP A 145 -10.79 5.31 5.00
C ASP A 145 -11.85 5.61 3.94
N ARG A 146 -11.64 6.66 3.12
CA ARG A 146 -12.58 7.00 2.05
C ARG A 146 -12.62 5.92 0.97
N ASN A 147 -11.48 5.47 0.47
CA ASN A 147 -11.45 4.40 -0.55
C ASN A 147 -12.04 3.09 -0.02
N TRP A 148 -11.81 2.79 1.26
CA TRP A 148 -12.41 1.63 1.90
C TRP A 148 -13.93 1.73 1.88
N ARG A 149 -14.47 2.83 2.39
CA ARG A 149 -15.93 3.08 2.49
C ARG A 149 -16.61 3.20 1.13
N GLU A 150 -16.01 3.92 0.19
CA GLU A 150 -16.66 4.27 -1.08
C GLU A 150 -16.40 3.24 -2.18
N LYS A 151 -15.32 2.45 -2.09
CA LYS A 151 -14.90 1.58 -3.20
C LYS A 151 -14.69 0.14 -2.76
N VAL A 152 -13.79 -0.11 -1.81
CA VAL A 152 -13.33 -1.47 -1.50
C VAL A 152 -14.45 -2.28 -0.85
N LEU A 153 -15.04 -1.79 0.23
CA LEU A 153 -16.08 -2.50 0.97
C LEU A 153 -17.36 -2.68 0.14
N PRO A 154 -17.90 -1.66 -0.56
CA PRO A 154 -19.01 -1.86 -1.49
C PRO A 154 -18.71 -2.87 -2.60
N ALA A 155 -17.50 -2.86 -3.15
CA ALA A 155 -17.11 -3.83 -4.18
C ALA A 155 -17.02 -5.26 -3.63
N LEU A 156 -16.58 -5.45 -2.38
CA LEU A 156 -16.60 -6.76 -1.71
C LEU A 156 -18.02 -7.26 -1.48
N LYS A 157 -18.96 -6.38 -1.08
CA LYS A 157 -20.38 -6.71 -0.95
C LYS A 157 -20.98 -7.15 -2.28
N ALA A 158 -20.80 -6.36 -3.32
CA ALA A 158 -21.29 -6.68 -4.67
C ALA A 158 -20.67 -7.99 -5.20
N TYR A 159 -19.38 -8.24 -4.92
CA TYR A 159 -18.73 -9.50 -5.27
C TYR A 159 -19.36 -10.68 -4.53
N HIS A 160 -19.63 -10.54 -3.23
CA HIS A 160 -20.30 -11.58 -2.45
C HIS A 160 -21.73 -11.84 -2.95
N GLU A 161 -22.50 -10.81 -3.31
CA GLU A 161 -23.84 -10.97 -3.88
C GLU A 161 -23.81 -11.72 -5.22
N ALA A 162 -22.85 -11.39 -6.09
CA ALA A 162 -22.71 -11.99 -7.41
C ALA A 162 -22.18 -13.44 -7.37
N TYR A 163 -21.19 -13.73 -6.51
CA TYR A 163 -20.48 -15.01 -6.52
C TYR A 163 -20.75 -15.89 -5.29
N ARG A 164 -21.52 -15.40 -4.32
CA ARG A 164 -21.83 -16.07 -3.04
C ARG A 164 -20.58 -16.47 -2.23
N HIS A 165 -19.47 -15.79 -2.47
CA HIS A 165 -18.21 -15.95 -1.74
C HIS A 165 -17.32 -14.72 -1.91
N CYS A 166 -16.36 -14.50 -1.01
CA CYS A 166 -15.34 -13.44 -1.10
C CYS A 166 -13.95 -13.93 -1.59
N ARG A 167 -13.90 -15.00 -2.39
CA ARG A 167 -12.66 -15.48 -3.03
C ARG A 167 -12.37 -14.67 -4.29
N VAL A 168 -11.95 -13.42 -4.10
CA VAL A 168 -11.57 -12.55 -5.21
C VAL A 168 -10.27 -13.04 -5.83
N TRP A 169 -10.31 -13.39 -7.12
CA TRP A 169 -9.12 -13.74 -7.91
C TRP A 169 -8.24 -12.50 -8.14
N SER A 170 -6.92 -12.67 -8.20
CA SER A 170 -5.95 -11.56 -8.28
C SER A 170 -6.13 -10.67 -9.53
N SER A 171 -6.65 -11.24 -10.62
CA SER A 171 -6.93 -10.53 -11.87
C SER A 171 -8.30 -9.84 -11.90
N PHE A 172 -9.13 -9.97 -10.85
CA PHE A 172 -10.47 -9.40 -10.84
C PHE A 172 -10.42 -7.86 -10.94
N VAL A 173 -11.18 -7.33 -11.89
CA VAL A 173 -11.44 -5.90 -12.06
C VAL A 173 -12.94 -5.69 -11.98
N VAL A 174 -13.36 -4.74 -11.15
CA VAL A 174 -14.78 -4.40 -10.98
C VAL A 174 -15.33 -3.95 -12.34
N PRO A 175 -16.32 -4.67 -12.89
CA PRO A 175 -16.89 -4.37 -14.19
C PRO A 175 -17.86 -3.18 -14.10
N GLY A 176 -18.42 -2.80 -15.26
CA GLY A 176 -19.28 -1.62 -15.39
C GLY A 176 -20.77 -1.88 -15.24
N GLU A 177 -21.19 -3.07 -14.79
CA GLU A 177 -22.61 -3.41 -14.67
C GLU A 177 -23.28 -2.71 -13.46
N PRO A 178 -24.62 -2.51 -13.49
CA PRO A 178 -25.35 -1.77 -12.46
C PRO A 178 -25.25 -2.34 -11.04
N GLN A 179 -24.98 -3.64 -10.91
CA GLN A 179 -24.78 -4.32 -9.62
C GLN A 179 -23.49 -3.90 -8.89
N TRP A 180 -22.58 -3.20 -9.59
CA TRP A 180 -21.33 -2.71 -9.02
C TRP A 180 -21.42 -1.21 -8.77
N SER A 181 -20.82 -0.74 -7.66
CA SER A 181 -20.76 0.69 -7.37
C SER A 181 -20.04 1.45 -8.49
N VAL A 182 -20.62 2.57 -8.92
CA VAL A 182 -20.04 3.46 -9.94
C VAL A 182 -18.63 3.91 -9.54
N THR A 183 -18.43 4.19 -8.25
CA THR A 183 -17.14 4.61 -7.68
C THR A 183 -16.08 3.51 -7.68
N ALA A 184 -16.50 2.24 -7.74
CA ALA A 184 -15.63 1.08 -7.75
C ALA A 184 -15.32 0.57 -9.17
N ARG A 185 -16.01 1.06 -10.21
CA ARG A 185 -15.80 0.63 -11.60
C ARG A 185 -14.33 0.75 -12.01
N GLY A 186 -13.77 -0.32 -12.58
CA GLY A 186 -12.36 -0.38 -12.97
C GLY A 186 -11.38 -0.58 -11.82
N LEU A 187 -11.85 -0.66 -10.56
CA LEU A 187 -11.00 -1.02 -9.43
C LEU A 187 -10.46 -2.43 -9.63
N LYS A 188 -9.14 -2.58 -9.59
CA LYS A 188 -8.47 -3.89 -9.58
C LYS A 188 -8.63 -4.56 -8.21
N LEU A 189 -9.87 -4.90 -7.86
CA LEU A 189 -10.24 -5.43 -6.54
C LEU A 189 -9.45 -6.69 -6.19
N GLY A 190 -9.10 -7.52 -7.18
CA GLY A 190 -8.22 -8.68 -6.97
C GLY A 190 -6.83 -8.31 -6.44
N VAL A 191 -6.24 -7.25 -6.97
CA VAL A 191 -4.94 -6.71 -6.49
C VAL A 191 -5.11 -6.11 -5.10
N VAL A 192 -6.19 -5.36 -4.87
CA VAL A 192 -6.48 -4.76 -3.56
C VAL A 192 -6.59 -5.84 -2.48
N VAL A 193 -7.38 -6.89 -2.73
CA VAL A 193 -7.52 -8.02 -1.79
C VAL A 193 -6.21 -8.76 -1.60
N SER A 194 -5.40 -8.94 -2.65
CA SER A 194 -4.05 -9.52 -2.51
C SER A 194 -3.14 -8.66 -1.64
N ASP A 195 -3.17 -7.35 -1.79
CA ASP A 195 -2.37 -6.41 -1.00
C ASP A 195 -2.88 -6.30 0.44
N MET A 196 -4.20 -6.38 0.67
CA MET A 196 -4.77 -6.50 2.02
C MET A 196 -4.20 -7.71 2.76
N ARG A 197 -4.11 -8.86 2.08
CA ARG A 197 -3.61 -10.11 2.65
C ARG A 197 -2.10 -10.13 2.86
N SER A 198 -1.33 -9.62 1.90
CA SER A 198 0.14 -9.76 1.88
C SER A 198 0.89 -8.58 2.50
N LYS A 199 0.32 -7.38 2.44
CA LYS A 199 1.00 -6.14 2.86
C LYS A 199 0.27 -5.43 4.01
N GLY A 200 -0.87 -5.95 4.46
CA GLY A 200 -1.68 -5.30 5.50
C GLY A 200 -2.29 -3.96 5.06
N ILE A 201 -2.46 -3.72 3.76
CA ILE A 201 -3.19 -2.52 3.30
C ILE A 201 -4.61 -2.59 3.85
N TYR A 202 -5.12 -1.48 4.37
CA TYR A 202 -6.42 -1.37 5.04
C TYR A 202 -6.54 -2.13 6.39
N ALA A 203 -5.43 -2.46 7.08
CA ALA A 203 -5.50 -3.18 8.35
C ALA A 203 -6.40 -2.51 9.40
N ASP A 204 -6.32 -1.20 9.54
CA ASP A 204 -7.14 -0.44 10.49
C ASP A 204 -8.63 -0.49 10.12
N GLN A 205 -8.93 -0.29 8.84
CA GLN A 205 -10.31 -0.33 8.32
C GLN A 205 -10.91 -1.73 8.43
N ALA A 206 -10.12 -2.75 8.10
CA ALA A 206 -10.50 -4.14 8.24
C ALA A 206 -10.74 -4.55 9.69
N THR A 207 -9.97 -4.00 10.63
CA THR A 207 -10.17 -4.21 12.06
C THR A 207 -11.47 -3.55 12.53
N ARG A 208 -11.71 -2.32 12.09
CA ARG A 208 -12.94 -1.56 12.39
C ARG A 208 -14.20 -2.24 11.84
N ASP A 209 -14.14 -2.72 10.61
CA ASP A 209 -15.29 -3.33 9.90
C ASP A 209 -15.21 -4.88 9.92
N LYS A 210 -14.58 -5.45 10.97
CA LYS A 210 -14.29 -6.89 11.08
C LYS A 210 -15.55 -7.77 11.03
N LEU A 211 -16.63 -7.36 11.71
CA LEU A 211 -17.88 -8.11 11.75
C LEU A 211 -18.51 -8.21 10.35
N GLU A 212 -18.50 -7.11 9.61
CA GLU A 212 -19.04 -7.06 8.25
C GLU A 212 -18.23 -7.94 7.29
N LEU A 213 -16.90 -7.95 7.42
CA LEU A 213 -16.05 -8.87 6.65
C LEU A 213 -16.27 -10.34 7.03
N GLN A 214 -16.61 -10.64 8.29
CA GLN A 214 -16.98 -11.99 8.72
C GLN A 214 -18.33 -12.42 8.13
N GLU A 215 -19.33 -11.55 8.12
CA GLU A 215 -20.65 -11.82 7.51
C GLU A 215 -20.54 -12.06 5.99
N LEU A 216 -19.64 -11.35 5.31
CA LEU A 216 -19.33 -11.56 3.90
C LEU A 216 -18.52 -12.85 3.62
N GLY A 217 -18.08 -13.56 4.66
CA GLY A 217 -17.21 -14.72 4.53
C GLY A 217 -15.85 -14.35 3.90
N PHE A 218 -15.32 -13.17 4.20
CA PHE A 218 -14.03 -12.71 3.68
C PHE A 218 -12.89 -13.57 4.22
N ILE A 219 -12.16 -14.21 3.30
CA ILE A 219 -11.05 -15.09 3.64
C ILE A 219 -9.76 -14.28 3.71
N TRP A 220 -9.19 -14.16 4.91
CA TRP A 220 -7.91 -13.50 5.17
C TRP A 220 -6.73 -14.37 4.76
N ASP A 221 -6.69 -15.60 5.26
CA ASP A 221 -5.68 -16.58 4.86
C ASP A 221 -6.36 -17.70 4.06
N ARG A 222 -5.91 -17.84 2.80
CA ARG A 222 -6.36 -18.93 1.92
C ARG A 222 -6.04 -20.29 2.52
N SER A 223 -4.92 -20.40 3.25
CA SER A 223 -4.47 -21.62 3.91
C SER A 223 -5.38 -21.99 5.07
N ASP A 224 -5.79 -21.01 5.90
CA ASP A 224 -6.79 -21.23 6.96
C ASP A 224 -8.12 -21.72 6.39
N TRP A 225 -8.59 -21.12 5.30
CA TRP A 225 -9.82 -21.56 4.64
C TRP A 225 -9.69 -22.96 4.03
N GLU A 226 -8.61 -23.22 3.30
CA GLU A 226 -8.38 -24.53 2.67
C GLU A 226 -8.23 -25.62 3.73
N TRP A 227 -7.58 -25.31 4.85
CA TRP A 227 -7.51 -26.19 6.01
C TRP A 227 -8.90 -26.50 6.56
N LYS A 228 -9.66 -25.47 6.94
CA LYS A 228 -10.95 -25.63 7.63
C LYS A 228 -12.04 -26.25 6.77
N GLU A 229 -12.13 -25.87 5.50
CA GLU A 229 -13.27 -26.22 4.64
C GLU A 229 -13.00 -27.41 3.72
N ARG A 230 -11.73 -27.80 3.54
CA ARG A 230 -11.35 -28.91 2.66
C ARG A 230 -10.51 -29.95 3.37
N ILE A 231 -9.37 -29.58 3.94
CA ILE A 231 -8.39 -30.55 4.45
C ILE A 231 -8.92 -31.24 5.71
N LEU A 232 -9.30 -30.48 6.74
CA LEU A 232 -9.73 -31.01 8.02
C LEU A 232 -10.98 -31.91 7.91
N PRO A 233 -12.07 -31.50 7.22
CA PRO A 233 -13.23 -32.37 7.02
C PRO A 233 -12.88 -33.63 6.23
N SER A 234 -11.99 -33.52 5.23
CA SER A 234 -11.53 -34.71 4.50
C SER A 234 -10.71 -35.66 5.38
N MET A 235 -9.94 -35.13 6.34
CA MET A 235 -9.23 -35.97 7.30
C MET A 235 -10.19 -36.70 8.24
N GLU A 236 -11.23 -36.02 8.72
CA GLU A 236 -12.29 -36.60 9.53
C GLU A 236 -13.00 -37.72 8.78
N THR A 237 -13.55 -37.43 7.59
CA THR A 237 -14.24 -38.44 6.76
C THR A 237 -13.34 -39.63 6.44
N PHE A 238 -12.05 -39.39 6.17
CA PHE A 238 -11.10 -40.49 5.94
C PHE A 238 -10.87 -41.31 7.21
N SER A 239 -10.69 -40.65 8.36
CA SER A 239 -10.49 -41.31 9.65
C SER A 239 -11.72 -42.14 10.04
N ASP A 240 -12.92 -41.62 9.84
CA ASP A 240 -14.17 -42.32 10.11
C ASP A 240 -14.34 -43.55 9.20
N ALA A 241 -13.93 -43.44 7.93
CA ALA A 241 -14.05 -44.54 6.96
C ALA A 241 -12.99 -45.64 7.13
N PHE A 242 -11.77 -45.30 7.54
CA PHE A 242 -10.61 -46.22 7.54
C PHE A 242 -10.00 -46.46 8.93
N GLY A 243 -10.50 -45.80 9.97
CA GLY A 243 -10.01 -45.90 11.35
C GLY A 243 -8.62 -45.30 11.58
N HIS A 244 -8.05 -44.56 10.61
CA HIS A 244 -6.73 -43.95 10.73
C HIS A 244 -6.54 -42.76 9.78
N CYS A 245 -5.58 -41.87 10.06
CA CYS A 245 -5.21 -40.76 9.17
C CYS A 245 -4.07 -41.07 8.16
N ARG A 246 -3.73 -42.35 7.92
CA ARG A 246 -2.65 -42.76 6.98
C ARG A 246 -3.11 -42.76 5.51
N VAL A 247 -3.42 -41.57 5.00
CA VAL A 247 -3.89 -41.37 3.62
C VAL A 247 -2.82 -41.75 2.58
N PRO A 248 -3.10 -42.66 1.62
CA PRO A 248 -2.18 -43.00 0.53
C PRO A 248 -1.86 -41.79 -0.35
N ILE A 249 -0.62 -41.66 -0.85
CA ILE A 249 -0.18 -40.45 -1.58
C ILE A 249 -1.03 -40.10 -2.82
N ASN A 250 -1.54 -41.12 -3.52
CA ASN A 250 -2.36 -40.94 -4.72
C ASN A 250 -3.86 -40.77 -4.43
N PHE A 251 -4.25 -40.83 -3.16
CA PHE A 251 -5.65 -40.69 -2.76
C PHE A 251 -6.15 -39.28 -3.10
N ALA A 252 -7.22 -39.25 -3.89
CA ALA A 252 -7.98 -38.06 -4.21
C ALA A 252 -9.37 -38.23 -3.61
N VAL A 253 -9.88 -37.18 -2.98
CA VAL A 253 -11.23 -37.18 -2.39
C VAL A 253 -12.26 -37.50 -3.49
N PRO A 254 -13.01 -38.60 -3.36
CA PRO A 254 -14.06 -38.97 -4.31
C PRO A 254 -15.18 -37.93 -4.37
N SER A 255 -15.95 -37.94 -5.44
CA SER A 255 -17.13 -37.07 -5.62
C SER A 255 -18.41 -37.65 -5.01
N ASP A 256 -18.30 -38.60 -4.08
CA ASP A 256 -19.45 -39.21 -3.43
C ASP A 256 -20.02 -38.32 -2.29
N ALA A 257 -21.22 -38.67 -1.82
CA ALA A 257 -21.97 -37.89 -0.84
C ALA A 257 -21.37 -37.91 0.57
N SER A 258 -20.45 -38.82 0.86
CA SER A 258 -19.76 -38.90 2.16
C SER A 258 -18.72 -37.79 2.31
N TRP A 259 -18.28 -37.18 1.21
CA TRP A 259 -17.29 -36.10 1.21
C TRP A 259 -17.93 -34.75 0.91
N SER A 260 -17.37 -33.69 1.51
CA SER A 260 -17.81 -32.32 1.19
C SER A 260 -17.60 -32.01 -0.29
N LYS A 261 -18.56 -31.32 -0.91
CA LYS A 261 -18.46 -30.90 -2.32
C LYS A 261 -17.21 -30.05 -2.59
N GLN A 262 -16.78 -29.29 -1.58
CA GLN A 262 -15.59 -28.45 -1.62
C GLN A 262 -14.30 -29.27 -1.60
N ALA A 263 -14.34 -30.48 -1.04
CA ALA A 263 -13.23 -31.40 -0.97
C ALA A 263 -13.08 -32.27 -2.22
N HIS A 264 -14.13 -32.45 -3.04
CA HIS A 264 -14.08 -33.29 -4.25
C HIS A 264 -12.86 -32.99 -5.14
N GLY A 265 -12.13 -34.04 -5.50
CA GLY A 265 -10.91 -33.95 -6.31
C GLY A 265 -9.66 -33.43 -5.57
N LEU A 266 -9.76 -33.05 -4.29
CA LEU A 266 -8.60 -32.72 -3.46
C LEU A 266 -7.66 -33.91 -3.41
N LYS A 267 -6.40 -33.70 -3.80
CA LYS A 267 -5.33 -34.71 -3.69
C LYS A 267 -4.87 -34.85 -2.23
N LEU A 268 -5.78 -35.26 -1.35
CA LEU A 268 -5.57 -35.33 0.09
C LEU A 268 -4.31 -36.12 0.44
N GLY A 269 -4.05 -37.23 -0.25
CA GLY A 269 -2.81 -38.00 -0.08
C GLY A 269 -1.53 -37.17 -0.22
N ARG A 270 -1.47 -36.33 -1.26
CA ARG A 270 -0.34 -35.43 -1.51
C ARG A 270 -0.28 -34.31 -0.47
N VAL A 271 -1.42 -33.75 -0.08
CA VAL A 271 -1.50 -32.73 0.98
C VAL A 271 -0.98 -33.30 2.31
N MET A 272 -1.40 -34.50 2.69
CA MET A 272 -0.94 -35.17 3.92
C MET A 272 0.55 -35.50 3.86
N ALA A 273 1.06 -35.91 2.69
CA ALA A 273 2.49 -36.13 2.49
C ALA A 273 3.29 -34.82 2.63
N ASP A 274 2.80 -33.71 2.07
CA ASP A 274 3.42 -32.38 2.17
C ASP A 274 3.36 -31.85 3.61
N ILE A 275 2.24 -32.03 4.34
CA ILE A 275 2.15 -31.71 5.76
C ILE A 275 3.21 -32.47 6.56
N ARG A 276 3.37 -33.78 6.32
CA ARG A 276 4.33 -34.61 7.06
C ARG A 276 5.78 -34.26 6.75
N SER A 277 6.10 -34.07 5.46
CA SER A 277 7.46 -33.89 4.96
C SER A 277 7.92 -32.44 4.90
N LYS A 278 7.09 -31.56 4.34
CA LYS A 278 7.38 -30.13 4.11
C LYS A 278 6.80 -29.22 5.18
N LYS A 279 6.00 -29.76 6.11
CA LYS A 279 5.51 -29.03 7.30
C LYS A 279 4.64 -27.83 6.92
N THR A 280 3.94 -27.94 5.79
CA THR A 280 2.89 -27.01 5.37
C THR A 280 1.74 -27.02 6.36
N TYR A 281 1.01 -25.91 6.48
CA TYR A 281 -0.12 -25.75 7.41
C TYR A 281 0.24 -25.88 8.91
N PHE A 282 1.50 -25.61 9.29
CA PHE A 282 1.97 -25.74 10.67
C PHE A 282 1.10 -24.96 11.67
N ASP A 283 0.77 -23.70 11.35
CA ASP A 283 0.01 -22.85 12.26
C ASP A 283 -1.42 -23.38 12.47
N GLN A 284 -2.03 -23.93 11.42
CA GLN A 284 -3.35 -24.56 11.47
C GLN A 284 -3.33 -25.88 12.27
N ILE A 285 -2.28 -26.68 12.09
CA ILE A 285 -2.08 -27.92 12.84
C ILE A 285 -1.94 -27.65 14.33
N VAL A 286 -1.11 -26.66 14.70
CA VAL A 286 -0.93 -26.25 16.11
C VAL A 286 -2.27 -25.79 16.72
N ARG A 287 -3.06 -24.99 16.00
CA ARG A 287 -4.39 -24.54 16.46
C ARG A 287 -5.41 -25.67 16.61
N SER A 288 -5.26 -26.76 15.85
CA SER A 288 -6.16 -27.91 15.85
C SER A 288 -5.56 -29.15 16.55
N THR A 289 -4.56 -28.97 17.41
CA THR A 289 -3.77 -30.09 17.98
C THR A 289 -4.65 -31.14 18.67
N ASP A 290 -5.54 -30.73 19.57
CA ASP A 290 -6.40 -31.66 20.32
C ASP A 290 -7.36 -32.42 19.40
N HIS A 291 -7.89 -31.74 18.39
CA HIS A 291 -8.77 -32.34 17.40
C HIS A 291 -8.04 -33.32 16.48
N LEU A 292 -6.80 -33.01 16.09
CA LEU A 292 -5.97 -33.92 15.32
C LEU A 292 -5.53 -35.15 16.14
N ALA A 293 -5.33 -34.97 17.45
CA ALA A 293 -5.01 -36.07 18.36
C ALA A 293 -6.18 -37.06 18.47
N SER A 294 -7.43 -36.59 18.51
CA SER A 294 -8.61 -37.47 18.55
C SER A 294 -8.79 -38.27 17.26
N LEU A 295 -8.33 -37.76 16.11
CA LEU A 295 -8.29 -38.46 14.82
C LEU A 295 -7.09 -39.42 14.68
N GLY A 296 -6.24 -39.56 15.71
CA GLY A 296 -5.03 -40.36 15.65
C GLY A 296 -3.99 -39.82 14.65
N PHE A 297 -4.00 -38.51 14.37
CA PHE A 297 -3.05 -37.90 13.46
C PHE A 297 -1.74 -37.54 14.19
N GLU A 298 -0.70 -38.34 13.94
CA GLU A 298 0.64 -38.07 14.44
C GLU A 298 1.38 -37.03 13.58
N TRP A 299 1.94 -36.02 14.25
CA TRP A 299 2.79 -35.02 13.65
C TRP A 299 3.96 -34.64 14.58
N LYS A 300 5.00 -34.03 14.01
CA LYS A 300 6.20 -33.60 14.73
C LYS A 300 6.48 -32.13 14.45
N ILE A 301 6.81 -31.38 15.50
CA ILE A 301 7.23 -29.98 15.42
C ILE A 301 8.58 -29.92 14.66
N PRO A 302 8.69 -29.13 13.58
CA PRO A 302 9.95 -28.92 12.87
C PRO A 302 10.94 -28.13 13.73
N PRO A 303 12.25 -28.43 13.71
CA PRO A 303 13.26 -27.67 14.45
C PRO A 303 13.21 -26.15 14.14
N SER A 304 13.06 -25.78 12.88
CA SER A 304 12.94 -24.37 12.49
C SER A 304 11.72 -23.67 13.08
N LYS A 305 10.58 -24.35 13.22
CA LYS A 305 9.37 -23.79 13.82
C LYS A 305 9.45 -23.79 15.35
N TRP A 306 10.19 -24.73 15.94
CA TRP A 306 10.51 -24.70 17.36
C TRP A 306 11.29 -23.42 17.71
N GLU A 307 12.42 -23.19 17.03
CA GLU A 307 13.28 -22.02 17.23
C GLU A 307 12.57 -20.70 16.93
N GLN A 308 11.74 -20.65 15.89
CA GLN A 308 11.10 -19.40 15.44
C GLN A 308 9.83 -19.03 16.21
N ILE A 309 9.10 -20.02 16.75
CA ILE A 309 7.76 -19.80 17.30
C ILE A 309 7.67 -20.32 18.73
N VAL A 310 7.94 -21.60 18.95
CA VAL A 310 7.66 -22.25 20.23
C VAL A 310 8.61 -21.76 21.33
N GLU A 311 9.92 -21.76 21.07
CA GLU A 311 10.92 -21.31 22.03
C GLU A 311 10.74 -19.84 22.43
N PRO A 312 10.57 -18.87 21.51
CA PRO A 312 10.31 -17.47 21.88
C PRO A 312 9.05 -17.28 22.73
N LEU A 313 7.99 -18.07 22.49
CA LEU A 313 6.76 -18.02 23.29
C LEU A 313 6.98 -18.57 24.69
N LEU A 314 7.72 -19.68 24.83
CA LEU A 314 8.05 -20.25 26.15
C LEU A 314 8.93 -19.32 26.97
N VAL A 315 9.95 -18.73 26.35
CA VAL A 315 10.80 -17.71 27.00
C VAL A 315 9.93 -16.54 27.47
N ARG A 316 9.01 -16.05 26.63
CA ARG A 316 8.12 -14.95 27.03
C ARG A 316 7.16 -15.34 28.17
N TYR A 317 6.67 -16.57 28.19
CA TYR A 317 5.80 -17.08 29.24
C TYR A 317 6.52 -17.22 30.59
N GLU A 318 7.78 -17.63 30.59
CA GLU A 318 8.61 -17.69 31.82
C GLU A 318 8.75 -16.32 32.50
N HIS A 319 8.69 -15.23 31.73
CA HIS A 319 8.81 -13.86 32.22
C HIS A 319 7.47 -13.20 32.57
N LEU A 320 6.34 -13.93 32.50
CA LEU A 320 4.99 -13.44 32.88
C LEU A 320 4.60 -13.91 34.29
#